data_AF-A0A4Q0ZPD7-F1
#
_entry.id   AF-A0A4Q0ZPD7-F1
#
_cell.length_a   1.000
_cell.length_b   1.000
_cell.length_c   1.000
_cell.angle_alpha   90.00
_cell.angle_beta   90.00
_cell.angle_gamma   90.00
#
_symmetry.space_group_name_H-M   'P 1'
#
loop_
_entity.id
_entity.type
_entity.pdbx_description
1 polymer ?
#
loop_
_entity_poly.entity_id
_entity_poly.type
_entity_poly.pdbx_seq_one_letter_code
_entity_poly.pdbx_strand_id
1 'polypeptide(L)'
;AIVNGTLAGIISGDTVTVSNTSANFTDKNAGENKTVNIAGISISGTDSGNYTISSDTTTTADITKKDITANYTANNKVYDGTTDAIVNGTLAGIISGDTVTVSNTSANFTDKNAGENKTVNIAGISISGTDS
;
A
#
# COMPACT_ATOMS: atom_id res chain seq x y z
N ALA A 1 12.53 9.08 3.51
CA ALA A 1 12.21 10.09 2.47
C ALA A 1 13.23 11.23 2.59
N ILE A 2 13.53 11.95 1.51
CA ILE A 2 14.26 13.23 1.60
C ILE A 2 13.19 14.31 1.60
N VAL A 3 13.20 15.19 2.60
CA VAL A 3 12.30 16.35 2.61
C VAL A 3 13.05 17.52 1.99
N ASN A 4 12.55 18.00 0.84
CA ASN A 4 13.07 19.21 0.23
C ASN A 4 12.39 20.41 0.89
N GLY A 5 13.06 21.02 1.88
CA GLY A 5 12.60 22.27 2.47
C GLY A 5 12.85 23.47 1.53
N THR A 6 11.94 24.45 1.52
CA THR A 6 12.20 25.74 0.86
C THR A 6 12.67 26.73 1.91
N LEU A 7 13.82 27.34 1.71
CA LEU A 7 14.30 28.44 2.58
C LEU A 7 13.62 29.73 2.14
N ALA A 8 12.87 30.35 3.06
CA ALA A 8 12.32 31.69 2.87
C ALA A 8 13.27 32.74 3.48
N GLY A 9 13.36 33.92 2.86
CA GLY A 9 14.15 35.04 3.38
C GLY A 9 15.63 35.05 2.97
N ILE A 10 16.05 34.21 2.02
CA ILE A 10 17.39 34.27 1.45
C ILE A 10 17.54 35.52 0.58
N ILE A 11 18.57 36.32 0.85
CA ILE A 11 18.88 37.53 0.10
C ILE A 11 19.44 37.14 -1.28
N SER A 12 19.07 37.90 -2.31
CA SER A 12 19.58 37.65 -3.67
C SER A 12 21.10 37.77 -3.71
N GLY A 13 21.77 36.69 -4.14
CA GLY A 13 23.23 36.58 -4.16
C GLY A 13 23.79 35.63 -3.09
N ASP A 14 23.02 35.35 -2.03
CA ASP A 14 23.45 34.47 -0.96
C ASP A 14 23.24 33.01 -1.32
N THR A 15 24.21 32.17 -0.94
CA THR A 15 24.16 30.72 -1.12
C THR A 15 23.91 30.05 0.22
N VAL A 16 22.67 29.59 0.41
CA VAL A 16 22.23 28.84 1.59
C VAL A 16 21.39 27.65 1.14
N THR A 17 21.68 26.48 1.69
CA THR A 17 20.96 25.23 1.45
C THR A 17 20.47 24.64 2.76
N VAL A 18 19.33 23.97 2.74
CA VAL A 18 18.78 23.24 3.89
C VAL A 18 18.94 21.75 3.70
N SER A 19 19.25 21.04 4.79
CA SER A 19 19.32 19.57 4.81
C SER A 19 18.73 19.02 6.10
N ASN A 20 18.40 17.72 6.10
CA ASN A 20 17.95 16.96 7.26
C ASN A 20 18.68 15.61 7.31
N THR A 21 18.82 15.03 8.50
CA THR A 21 19.48 13.71 8.65
C THR A 21 18.52 12.56 8.46
N SER A 22 17.22 12.77 8.72
CA SER A 22 16.20 11.74 8.51
C SER A 22 14.79 12.33 8.34
N ALA A 23 13.93 11.59 7.65
CA ALA A 23 12.49 11.82 7.59
C ALA A 23 11.76 10.47 7.51
N ASN A 24 11.03 10.14 8.57
CA ASN A 24 10.44 8.82 8.80
C ASN A 24 8.94 8.91 9.09
N PHE A 25 8.17 7.99 8.52
CA PHE A 25 6.78 7.79 8.93
C PHE A 25 6.70 7.26 10.37
N THR A 26 5.59 7.54 11.05
CA THR A 26 5.32 7.03 12.40
C THR A 26 5.14 5.52 12.46
N ASP A 27 4.69 4.93 11.35
CA ASP A 27 4.48 3.50 11.19
C ASP A 27 4.52 3.12 9.70
N LYS A 28 4.59 1.81 9.43
CA LYS A 28 4.71 1.25 8.08
C LYS A 28 3.38 1.09 7.32
N ASN A 29 2.24 1.32 7.97
CA ASN A 29 0.95 0.96 7.40
C ASN A 29 0.51 1.96 6.33
N ALA A 30 -0.07 1.44 5.25
CA ALA A 30 -0.65 2.25 4.19
C ALA A 30 -1.74 3.20 4.72
N GLY A 31 -1.77 4.42 4.18
CA GLY A 31 -2.69 5.47 4.60
C GLY A 31 -2.35 6.80 3.96
N GLU A 32 -3.33 7.69 3.92
CA GLU A 32 -3.19 9.05 3.42
C GLU A 32 -2.82 10.01 4.55
N ASN A 33 -2.15 11.11 4.22
CA ASN A 33 -1.79 12.19 5.13
C ASN A 33 -1.06 11.71 6.40
N LYS A 34 -0.21 10.68 6.26
CA LYS A 34 0.53 10.14 7.41
C LYS A 34 1.63 11.10 7.83
N THR A 35 1.78 11.26 9.14
CA THR A 35 2.83 12.09 9.73
C THR A 35 4.22 11.52 9.40
N VAL A 36 5.09 12.41 8.94
CA VAL A 36 6.52 12.18 8.74
C VAL A 36 7.28 13.05 9.72
N ASN A 37 8.04 12.43 10.61
CA ASN A 37 8.91 13.11 11.57
C ASN A 37 10.27 13.39 10.94
N ILE A 38 10.71 14.64 11.01
CA ILE A 38 11.96 15.15 10.44
C ILE A 38 12.93 15.46 11.57
N ALA A 39 14.17 14.98 11.46
CA ALA A 39 15.22 15.24 12.43
C ALA A 39 16.51 15.76 11.78
N GLY A 40 17.33 16.44 12.60
CA GLY A 40 18.65 16.93 12.21
C GLY A 40 18.61 18.01 11.13
N ILE A 41 17.62 18.89 11.18
CA ILE A 41 17.50 20.01 10.24
C ILE A 41 18.68 20.96 10.45
N SER A 42 19.38 21.30 9.37
CA SER A 42 20.53 22.19 9.38
C SER A 42 20.62 23.01 8.09
N ILE A 43 21.33 24.13 8.16
CA ILE A 43 21.67 24.94 6.99
C ILE A 43 23.18 24.90 6.72
N SER A 44 23.53 24.99 5.44
CA SER A 44 24.91 25.02 4.95
C SER A 44 25.01 25.95 3.74
N GLY A 45 26.22 26.22 3.25
CA GLY A 45 26.48 27.15 2.16
C GLY A 45 27.51 28.21 2.56
N THR A 46 27.98 29.01 1.60
CA THR A 46 28.97 30.07 1.87
C THR A 46 28.44 31.15 2.80
N ASP A 47 27.13 31.39 2.75
CA ASP A 47 26.49 32.48 3.46
C ASP A 47 25.64 32.00 4.65
N SER A 48 25.63 30.69 4.94
CA SER A 48 24.73 30.10 5.95
C SER A 48 24.94 30.62 7.38
N GLY A 49 26.15 31.11 7.70
CA GLY A 49 26.45 31.72 8.99
C GLY A 49 25.69 33.02 9.27
N ASN A 50 25.11 33.65 8.23
CA ASN A 50 24.30 34.86 8.36
C ASN A 50 22.82 34.57 8.67
N TYR A 51 22.42 33.30 8.72
CA TYR A 51 21.02 32.88 8.83
C TYR A 51 20.81 31.99 10.05
N THR A 52 19.59 32.03 10.59
CA THR A 52 19.09 31.05 11.55
C THR A 52 17.92 30.30 10.92
N ILE A 53 17.79 29.01 11.24
CA ILE A 53 16.69 28.19 10.73
C ILE A 53 15.63 27.98 11.82
N SER A 54 14.38 28.27 11.45
CA SER A 54 13.19 27.82 12.17
C SER A 54 12.41 26.93 11.19
N SER A 55 12.11 25.71 11.60
CA SER A 55 11.52 24.70 10.72
C SER A 55 10.56 23.80 11.48
N ASP A 56 9.48 23.40 10.84
CA ASP A 56 8.59 22.37 11.34
C ASP A 56 9.33 21.02 11.37
N THR A 57 9.16 20.29 12.48
CA THR A 57 9.76 18.97 12.67
C THR A 57 8.86 17.85 12.13
N THR A 58 7.72 18.20 11.52
CA THR A 58 6.78 17.25 10.93
C THR A 58 6.26 17.73 9.58
N THR A 59 5.89 16.77 8.73
CA THR A 59 5.14 17.00 7.49
C THR A 59 4.20 15.81 7.26
N THR A 60 3.45 15.80 6.15
CA THR A 60 2.58 14.69 5.77
C THR A 60 2.94 14.13 4.41
N ALA A 61 2.76 12.82 4.24
CA ALA A 61 2.86 12.11 2.97
C ALA A 61 1.98 10.86 2.99
N ASP A 62 1.73 10.29 1.82
CA ASP A 62 0.94 9.06 1.70
C ASP A 62 1.84 7.83 1.65
N ILE A 63 1.36 6.73 2.24
CA ILE A 63 1.85 5.37 1.96
C ILE A 63 0.77 4.65 1.16
N THR A 64 1.04 4.40 -0.12
CA THR A 64 0.10 3.73 -1.01
C THR A 64 -0.09 2.26 -0.63
N LYS A 65 -1.31 1.75 -0.79
CA LYS A 65 -1.60 0.31 -0.61
C LYS A 65 -0.90 -0.51 -1.68
N LYS A 66 -0.49 -1.73 -1.31
CA LYS A 66 0.01 -2.72 -2.26
C LYS A 66 -1.16 -3.51 -2.82
N ASP A 67 -1.21 -3.64 -4.14
CA ASP A 67 -2.21 -4.49 -4.79
C ASP A 67 -1.94 -5.97 -4.53
N ILE A 68 -3.00 -6.72 -4.24
CA ILE A 68 -2.99 -8.18 -4.10
C ILE A 68 -3.99 -8.73 -5.12
N THR A 69 -3.58 -9.77 -5.84
CA THR A 69 -4.44 -10.42 -6.85
C THR A 69 -4.97 -11.75 -6.32
N ALA A 70 -6.29 -11.92 -6.34
CA ALA A 70 -6.94 -13.19 -6.07
C ALA A 70 -7.10 -14.01 -7.36
N ASN A 71 -6.65 -15.27 -7.32
CA ASN A 71 -6.80 -16.22 -8.41
C ASN A 71 -7.65 -17.39 -7.94
N TYR A 72 -8.67 -17.76 -8.73
CA TYR A 72 -9.56 -18.87 -8.42
C TYR A 72 -9.47 -19.97 -9.46
N THR A 73 -9.56 -21.21 -8.99
CA THR A 73 -9.74 -22.40 -9.82
C THR A 73 -11.01 -23.13 -9.38
N ALA A 74 -11.82 -23.58 -10.33
CA ALA A 74 -13.01 -24.36 -10.05
C ALA A 74 -12.72 -25.86 -10.17
N ASN A 75 -13.26 -26.65 -9.26
CA ASN A 75 -13.17 -28.10 -9.32
C ASN A 75 -14.23 -28.65 -10.28
N ASN A 76 -13.90 -29.76 -10.94
CA ASN A 76 -14.90 -30.57 -11.62
C ASN A 76 -15.86 -31.20 -10.60
N LYS A 77 -17.11 -31.41 -11.01
CA LYS A 77 -18.12 -32.14 -10.23
C LYS A 77 -18.85 -33.16 -11.09
N VAL A 78 -19.41 -34.18 -10.44
CA VAL A 78 -20.42 -35.05 -11.04
C VAL A 78 -21.76 -34.32 -11.04
N TYR A 79 -22.55 -34.49 -12.11
CA TYR A 79 -23.88 -33.89 -12.20
C TYR A 79 -24.78 -34.35 -11.05
N ASP A 80 -25.25 -33.40 -10.24
CA ASP A 80 -26.10 -33.60 -9.08
C ASP A 80 -27.40 -32.78 -9.15
N GLY A 81 -27.63 -32.08 -10.27
CA GLY A 81 -28.79 -31.24 -10.48
C GLY A 81 -28.72 -29.84 -9.83
N THR A 82 -27.64 -29.48 -9.13
CA THR A 82 -27.43 -28.14 -8.57
C THR A 82 -26.40 -27.34 -9.36
N THR A 83 -26.37 -26.03 -9.13
CA THR A 83 -25.35 -25.14 -9.70
C THR A 83 -24.14 -24.96 -8.78
N ASP A 84 -24.12 -25.56 -7.59
CA ASP A 84 -23.06 -25.31 -6.61
C ASP A 84 -21.70 -25.75 -7.15
N ALA A 85 -20.71 -24.87 -7.02
CA ALA A 85 -19.33 -25.11 -7.41
C ALA A 85 -18.40 -25.02 -6.20
N ILE A 86 -17.36 -25.85 -6.20
CA ILE A 86 -16.25 -25.73 -5.26
C ILE A 86 -15.12 -25.00 -5.98
N VAL A 87 -14.62 -23.94 -5.37
CA VAL A 87 -13.50 -23.15 -5.90
C VAL A 87 -12.38 -23.07 -4.88
N ASN A 88 -11.13 -23.03 -5.36
CA ASN A 88 -9.96 -22.81 -4.54
C ASN A 88 -9.36 -21.45 -4.91
N GLY A 89 -9.28 -20.57 -3.91
CA GLY A 89 -8.68 -19.24 -4.05
C GLY A 89 -7.21 -19.24 -3.60
N THR A 90 -6.38 -18.48 -4.31
CA THR A 90 -4.99 -18.18 -3.93
C THR A 90 -4.73 -16.69 -4.10
N LEU A 91 -3.74 -16.16 -3.37
CA LEU A 91 -3.35 -14.75 -3.44
C LEU A 91 -1.92 -14.61 -3.95
N ALA A 92 -1.71 -13.63 -4.82
CA ALA A 92 -0.40 -13.20 -5.28
C ALA A 92 -0.12 -11.75 -4.83
N GLY A 93 1.15 -11.44 -4.55
CA GLY A 93 1.57 -10.10 -4.14
C GLY A 93 1.59 -9.86 -2.62
N ILE A 94 1.37 -10.89 -1.80
CA ILE A 94 1.53 -10.80 -0.34
C ILE A 94 3.00 -10.49 -0.01
N ILE A 95 3.24 -9.57 0.93
CA ILE A 95 4.59 -9.24 1.41
C ILE A 95 5.08 -10.37 2.32
N SER A 96 6.35 -10.75 2.19
CA SER A 96 6.95 -11.78 3.05
C SER A 96 6.84 -11.39 4.52
N GLY A 97 6.21 -12.27 5.32
CA GLY A 97 5.94 -12.03 6.74
C GLY A 97 4.45 -11.82 7.03
N ASP A 98 3.68 -11.36 6.05
CA ASP A 98 2.26 -11.10 6.22
C ASP A 98 1.45 -12.39 6.05
N THR A 99 0.38 -12.51 6.83
CA THR A 99 -0.59 -13.59 6.68
C THR A 99 -1.89 -13.02 6.15
N VAL A 100 -2.18 -13.27 4.87
CA VAL A 100 -3.41 -12.84 4.20
C VAL A 100 -4.13 -14.05 3.61
N THR A 101 -5.42 -14.16 3.86
CA THR A 101 -6.31 -15.19 3.33
C THR A 101 -7.35 -14.57 2.40
N VAL A 102 -7.84 -15.38 1.46
CA VAL A 102 -8.93 -15.03 0.56
C VAL A 102 -10.11 -15.94 0.82
N SER A 103 -11.32 -15.40 0.76
CA SER A 103 -12.56 -16.14 0.89
C SER A 103 -13.59 -15.63 -0.12
N ASN A 104 -14.61 -16.46 -0.38
CA ASN A 104 -15.79 -16.09 -1.17
C ASN A 104 -17.04 -16.58 -0.43
N THR A 105 -18.16 -15.91 -0.63
CA THR A 105 -19.43 -16.30 0.02
C THR A 105 -20.21 -17.32 -0.81
N SER A 106 -20.00 -17.36 -2.12
CA SER A 106 -20.61 -18.35 -3.00
C SER A 106 -19.79 -18.57 -4.27
N ALA A 107 -20.00 -19.74 -4.90
CA ALA A 107 -19.52 -20.06 -6.23
C ALA A 107 -20.54 -20.98 -6.92
N ASN A 108 -20.94 -20.62 -8.14
CA ASN A 108 -21.98 -21.34 -8.89
C ASN A 108 -21.64 -21.46 -10.36
N PHE A 109 -21.89 -22.63 -10.96
CA PHE A 109 -21.98 -22.78 -12.41
C PHE A 109 -23.14 -21.94 -12.96
N THR A 110 -23.02 -21.48 -14.21
CA THR A 110 -24.06 -20.68 -14.89
C THR A 110 -25.39 -21.42 -15.03
N ASP A 111 -25.34 -22.74 -15.13
CA ASP A 111 -26.49 -23.64 -15.18
C ASP A 111 -26.09 -25.03 -14.71
N LYS A 112 -27.08 -25.85 -14.36
CA LYS A 112 -26.87 -27.19 -13.79
C LYS A 112 -26.37 -28.24 -14.78
N ASN A 113 -26.55 -28.05 -16.09
CA ASN A 113 -26.38 -29.14 -17.07
C ASN A 113 -24.91 -29.55 -17.19
N ALA A 114 -24.64 -30.84 -17.45
CA ALA A 114 -23.28 -31.32 -17.64
C ALA A 114 -22.62 -30.72 -18.90
N GLY A 115 -21.31 -30.49 -18.84
CA GLY A 115 -20.52 -29.95 -19.94
C GLY A 115 -19.07 -29.69 -19.51
N GLU A 116 -18.21 -29.46 -20.48
CA GLU A 116 -16.81 -29.10 -20.26
C GLU A 116 -16.62 -27.57 -20.25
N ASN A 117 -15.54 -27.09 -19.61
CA ASN A 117 -15.16 -25.67 -19.56
C ASN A 117 -16.30 -24.73 -19.12
N LYS A 118 -17.13 -25.21 -18.18
CA LYS A 118 -18.24 -24.42 -17.66
C LYS A 118 -17.75 -23.21 -16.88
N THR A 119 -18.41 -22.07 -17.08
CA THR A 119 -18.14 -20.84 -16.32
C THR A 119 -18.68 -20.98 -14.90
N VAL A 120 -17.89 -20.50 -13.93
CA VAL A 120 -18.29 -20.39 -12.52
C VAL A 120 -18.30 -18.92 -12.11
N ASN A 121 -19.43 -18.46 -11.62
CA ASN A 121 -19.61 -17.12 -11.05
C ASN A 121 -19.27 -17.17 -9.56
N ILE A 122 -18.34 -16.34 -9.12
CA ILE A 122 -17.90 -16.24 -7.73
C ILE A 122 -18.36 -14.89 -7.19
N ALA A 123 -18.93 -14.88 -5.99
CA ALA A 123 -19.40 -13.66 -5.34
C ALA A 123 -18.88 -13.54 -3.90
N GLY A 124 -18.88 -12.31 -3.39
CA GLY A 124 -18.44 -11.99 -2.03
C GLY A 124 -16.96 -12.28 -1.79
N ILE A 125 -16.11 -12.05 -2.79
CA ILE A 125 -14.67 -12.18 -2.63
C ILE A 125 -14.21 -11.17 -1.58
N SER A 126 -13.52 -11.65 -0.55
CA SER A 126 -12.95 -10.82 0.50
C SER A 126 -11.56 -11.31 0.87
N ILE A 127 -10.74 -10.40 1.39
CA ILE A 127 -9.44 -10.72 1.97
C ILE A 127 -9.46 -10.37 3.46
N SER A 128 -8.76 -11.17 4.25
CA SER A 128 -8.57 -10.92 5.68
C SER A 128 -7.17 -11.33 6.08
N GLY A 129 -6.67 -10.83 7.21
CA GLY A 129 -5.32 -11.15 7.62
C GLY A 129 -4.75 -10.13 8.59
N THR A 130 -3.52 -10.39 9.02
CA THR A 130 -2.73 -9.51 9.86
C THR A 130 -1.42 -9.20 9.18
N ASP A 131 -1.02 -7.94 9.26
CA ASP A 131 0.34 -7.50 8.97
C ASP A 131 1.25 -7.92 10.14
N SER A 132 2.53 -8.16 9.83
CA SER A 132 3.57 -8.49 10.82
C SER A 132 4.03 -7.31 11.67
#